data_AF-A0A850BL07-F1
#
_entry.id   AF-A0A850BL07-F1
#
_cell.length_a   1.000
_cell.length_b   1.000
_cell.length_c   1.000
_cell.angle_alpha   90.00
_cell.angle_beta   90.00
_cell.angle_gamma   90.00
#
_symmetry.space_group_name_H-M   'P 1'
#
loop_
_entity.id
_entity.type
_entity.pdbx_description
1 polymer ?
#
loop_
_entity_poly.entity_id
_entity_poly.type
_entity_poly.pdbx_seq_one_letter_code
_entity_poly.pdbx_strand_id
1 'polypeptide(L)'
;ATLAKAVKLAQAGSGRVYACAEMFEGALVVEDAVEVYGGLACDKGWAHGEEKTTLTAGPEEVPLRIRGSTTVARLEDFVIVAKDATTPGGSSITAIVEDASVELTRCELVAGFGAEGAKGETPSEPVGPSDPNDPSIKGAAGAAACMGPGSGNQGGVGAINALCNTSIGGSGGTGFESAGGNGADGLPLPDPNPTNKGLGGAGDTGSGCEPGAQGANGAVGMGGVGAADLGTIDANGYAGPSGGDGLPGALAQGGGGGGGAKGKVGCNGASGGGGGAGGCAGGGGTGGKAGGSSIAIVSLDADLLFKDVVLTTAAGGKGGDGGDGQAGGVGGDGGGGGLGDMSAPATFQACNGGKGGQGGFGGKGGGGRGGHSLGIAFQGKTPVTDGATITTGARGQGGLGADEAGNGQNGVQADTQEFP
;
A
#
# COMPACT_ATOMS: atom_id res chain seq x y z
N ALA A 1 28.71 -27.22 25.40
CA ALA A 1 28.75 -25.97 26.19
C ALA A 1 28.44 -24.81 25.25
N THR A 2 27.97 -23.66 25.73
CA THR A 2 27.56 -22.53 24.85
C THR A 2 28.29 -21.26 25.26
N LEU A 3 28.65 -20.41 24.30
CA LEU A 3 29.31 -19.13 24.56
C LEU A 3 28.46 -18.20 25.46
N ALA A 4 27.14 -18.17 25.26
CA ALA A 4 26.21 -17.41 26.10
C ALA A 4 26.26 -17.83 27.59
N LYS A 5 26.31 -19.13 27.86
CA LYS A 5 26.49 -19.64 29.24
C LYS A 5 27.83 -19.22 29.84
N ALA A 6 28.90 -19.18 29.04
CA ALA A 6 30.22 -18.75 29.50
C ALA A 6 30.23 -17.26 29.86
N VAL A 7 29.63 -16.40 29.02
CA VAL A 7 29.46 -14.96 29.31
C VAL A 7 28.68 -14.75 30.60
N LYS A 8 27.56 -15.45 30.77
CA LYS A 8 26.76 -15.35 32.01
C LYS A 8 27.54 -15.74 33.27
N LEU A 9 28.42 -16.74 33.18
CA LEU A 9 29.28 -17.13 34.31
C LEU A 9 30.42 -16.12 34.54
N ALA A 10 30.98 -15.55 33.48
CA ALA A 10 32.05 -14.57 33.57
C ALA A 10 31.59 -13.25 34.21
N GLN A 11 30.36 -12.81 33.93
CA GLN A 11 29.73 -11.63 34.56
C GLN A 11 29.69 -11.74 36.10
N ALA A 12 29.47 -12.95 36.62
CA ALA A 12 29.46 -13.21 38.06
C ALA A 12 30.85 -13.51 38.64
N GLY A 13 31.91 -13.45 37.83
CA GLY A 13 33.22 -14.01 38.15
C GLY A 13 34.38 -13.22 37.57
N SER A 14 35.17 -13.85 36.70
CA SER A 14 36.45 -13.30 36.22
C SER A 14 36.33 -12.16 35.21
N GLY A 15 35.14 -11.90 34.66
CA GLY A 15 34.94 -10.97 33.55
C GLY A 15 35.60 -11.42 32.24
N ARG A 16 36.10 -12.66 32.14
CA ARG A 16 36.82 -13.16 30.95
C ARG A 16 36.26 -14.46 30.42
N VAL A 17 36.05 -14.51 29.12
CA VAL A 17 35.65 -15.70 28.37
C VAL A 17 36.71 -16.00 27.32
N TYR A 18 37.09 -17.27 27.22
CA TYR A 18 38.03 -17.78 26.23
C TYR A 18 37.29 -18.80 25.36
N ALA A 19 37.29 -18.60 24.05
CA ALA A 19 36.53 -19.40 23.10
C ALA A 19 37.46 -20.11 22.12
N CYS A 20 37.11 -21.36 21.79
CA CYS A 20 37.85 -22.16 20.83
C CYS A 20 37.69 -21.58 19.42
N ALA A 21 38.68 -21.80 18.56
CA ALA A 21 38.61 -21.49 17.13
C ALA A 21 37.66 -22.46 16.42
N GLU A 22 36.36 -22.31 16.67
CA GLU A 22 35.28 -23.09 16.09
C GLU A 22 34.03 -22.22 15.89
N MET A 23 32.95 -22.82 15.36
CA MET A 23 31.68 -22.13 15.17
C MET A 23 30.76 -22.28 16.38
N PHE A 24 30.23 -21.16 16.84
CA PHE A 24 29.18 -21.07 17.85
C PHE A 24 27.89 -20.55 17.21
N GLU A 25 26.81 -21.32 17.36
CA GLU A 25 25.47 -20.91 16.97
C GLU A 25 24.69 -20.37 18.17
N GLY A 26 23.97 -19.26 17.93
CA GLY A 26 23.08 -18.60 18.88
C GLY A 26 23.52 -17.17 19.20
N ALA A 27 22.55 -16.29 19.38
CA ALA A 27 22.81 -14.90 19.73
C ALA A 27 23.57 -14.78 21.06
N LEU A 28 24.61 -13.96 21.07
CA LEU A 28 25.41 -13.60 22.23
C LEU A 28 25.00 -12.23 22.73
N VAL A 29 24.59 -12.15 24.00
CA VAL A 29 24.38 -10.89 24.71
C VAL A 29 25.52 -10.70 25.69
N VAL A 30 26.22 -9.57 25.57
CA VAL A 30 27.30 -9.15 26.47
C VAL A 30 26.81 -7.93 27.24
N GLU A 31 26.53 -8.12 28.53
CA GLU A 31 26.26 -7.03 29.48
C GLU A 31 27.50 -6.85 30.35
N ASP A 32 27.86 -5.60 30.65
CA ASP A 32 28.93 -5.15 31.57
C ASP A 32 30.28 -5.93 31.55
N ALA A 33 31.37 -5.24 31.23
CA ALA A 33 32.76 -5.60 31.61
C ALA A 33 33.29 -6.99 31.20
N VAL A 34 32.65 -7.72 30.27
CA VAL A 34 33.16 -9.02 29.81
C VAL A 34 34.12 -8.83 28.63
N GLU A 35 35.32 -9.38 28.80
CA GLU A 35 36.29 -9.56 27.73
C GLU A 35 36.14 -10.98 27.15
N VAL A 36 35.88 -11.06 25.85
CA VAL A 36 35.67 -12.31 25.14
C VAL A 36 36.79 -12.48 24.10
N TYR A 37 37.63 -13.49 24.32
CA TYR A 37 38.80 -13.79 23.50
C TYR A 37 38.56 -15.07 22.69
N GLY A 38 38.63 -14.96 21.37
CA GLY A 38 38.46 -16.05 20.42
C GLY A 38 39.80 -16.57 19.88
N GLY A 39 39.69 -17.47 18.91
CA GLY A 39 40.83 -17.96 18.13
C GLY A 39 41.77 -18.90 18.90
N LEU A 40 41.29 -19.61 19.92
CA LEU A 40 42.13 -20.48 20.73
C LEU A 40 42.07 -21.95 20.30
N ALA A 41 43.22 -22.60 20.26
CA ALA A 41 43.33 -24.04 20.04
C ALA A 41 43.11 -24.78 21.38
N CYS A 42 41.85 -24.97 21.78
CA CYS A 42 41.46 -25.56 23.06
C CYS A 42 41.97 -27.00 23.28
N ASP A 43 42.10 -27.77 22.20
CA ASP A 43 42.66 -29.12 22.19
C ASP A 43 44.21 -29.13 22.29
N LYS A 44 44.84 -27.98 22.05
CA LYS A 44 46.31 -27.77 22.09
C LYS A 44 46.74 -26.87 23.24
N GLY A 45 46.07 -27.00 24.38
CA GLY A 45 46.43 -26.29 25.61
C GLY A 45 46.11 -24.80 25.59
N TRP A 46 45.09 -24.38 24.83
CA TRP A 46 44.61 -22.99 24.76
C TRP A 46 45.64 -22.01 24.19
N ALA A 47 46.55 -22.50 23.35
CA ALA A 47 47.43 -21.62 22.59
C ALA A 47 46.63 -20.76 21.60
N HIS A 48 47.13 -19.57 21.30
CA HIS A 48 46.59 -18.73 20.24
C HIS A 48 46.75 -19.46 18.89
N GLY A 49 45.62 -19.68 18.20
CA GLY A 49 45.55 -20.39 16.95
C GLY A 49 45.70 -19.47 15.73
N GLU A 50 45.69 -20.07 14.54
CA GLU A 50 45.71 -19.34 13.26
C GLU A 50 44.29 -19.00 12.76
N GLU A 51 43.27 -19.68 13.29
CA GLU A 51 41.85 -19.49 12.92
C GLU A 51 41.12 -18.68 13.99
N LYS A 52 40.16 -17.84 13.55
CA LYS A 52 39.29 -17.05 14.43
C LYS A 52 38.08 -17.86 14.90
N THR A 53 37.50 -17.47 16.03
CA THR A 53 36.21 -18.03 16.48
C THR A 53 35.06 -17.47 15.64
N THR A 54 34.14 -18.31 15.18
CA THR A 54 32.96 -17.84 14.43
C THR A 54 31.72 -17.78 15.33
N LEU A 55 31.00 -16.66 15.32
CA LEU A 55 29.69 -16.50 15.95
C LEU A 55 28.63 -16.26 14.88
N THR A 56 27.55 -17.02 14.91
CA THR A 56 26.40 -16.82 14.03
C THR A 56 25.08 -17.11 14.77
N ALA A 57 23.97 -16.67 14.19
CA ALA A 57 22.62 -16.88 14.74
C ALA A 57 21.63 -17.30 13.64
N GLY A 58 20.37 -17.51 14.00
CA GLY A 58 19.31 -17.80 13.04
C GLY A 58 19.06 -16.62 12.08
N PRO A 59 18.35 -16.83 10.96
CA PRO A 59 17.81 -15.72 10.17
C PRO A 59 16.97 -14.78 11.05
N GLU A 60 17.02 -13.48 10.78
CA GLU A 60 16.37 -12.43 11.58
C GLU A 60 16.91 -12.25 13.02
N GLU A 61 17.89 -13.04 13.44
CA GLU A 61 18.57 -12.87 14.73
C GLU A 61 19.88 -12.11 14.54
N VAL A 62 20.12 -11.12 15.41
CA VAL A 62 21.42 -10.45 15.49
C VAL A 62 22.38 -11.30 16.32
N PRO A 63 23.51 -11.76 15.74
CA PRO A 63 24.47 -12.63 16.44
C PRO A 63 25.09 -11.99 17.68
N LEU A 64 25.39 -10.69 17.68
CA LEU A 64 26.04 -10.01 18.80
C LEU A 64 25.19 -8.83 19.31
N ARG A 65 24.93 -8.80 20.61
CA ARG A 65 24.35 -7.65 21.29
C ARG A 65 25.21 -7.24 22.48
N ILE A 66 25.46 -5.94 22.61
CA ILE A 66 26.24 -5.37 23.71
C ILE A 66 25.43 -4.24 24.32
N ARG A 67 25.20 -4.28 25.64
CA ARG A 67 24.33 -3.29 26.32
C ARG A 67 24.87 -2.82 27.66
N GLY A 68 24.62 -1.55 27.97
CA GLY A 68 24.63 -0.99 29.33
C GLY A 68 25.96 -1.09 30.07
N SER A 69 27.09 -1.02 29.37
CA SER A 69 28.39 -1.31 29.98
C SER A 69 28.96 -0.08 30.71
N THR A 70 29.13 -0.18 32.02
CA THR A 70 29.84 0.82 32.85
C THR A 70 31.35 0.87 32.59
N THR A 71 31.88 -0.11 31.86
CA THR A 71 33.29 -0.27 31.49
C THR A 71 33.40 -0.66 30.01
N VAL A 72 34.61 -0.81 29.49
CA VAL A 72 34.80 -1.17 28.06
C VAL A 72 34.67 -2.69 27.89
N ALA A 73 33.67 -3.14 27.14
CA ALA A 73 33.56 -4.54 26.71
C ALA A 73 34.61 -4.84 25.63
N ARG A 74 35.14 -6.07 25.58
CA ARG A 74 36.17 -6.44 24.60
C ARG A 74 35.79 -7.69 23.86
N LEU A 75 36.00 -7.68 22.54
CA LEU A 75 35.88 -8.85 21.69
C LEU A 75 37.09 -8.93 20.77
N GLU A 76 37.79 -10.07 20.81
CA GLU A 76 39.05 -10.26 20.09
C GLU A 76 39.08 -11.57 19.31
N ASP A 77 39.54 -11.53 18.06
CA ASP A 77 39.71 -12.69 17.17
C ASP A 77 38.41 -13.46 16.85
N PHE A 78 37.34 -12.71 16.51
CA PHE A 78 36.06 -13.26 16.08
C PHE A 78 35.71 -12.96 14.61
N VAL A 79 34.97 -13.87 13.98
CA VAL A 79 34.18 -13.64 12.78
C VAL A 79 32.71 -13.70 13.17
N ILE A 80 31.98 -12.59 13.05
CA ILE A 80 30.56 -12.49 13.36
C ILE A 80 29.78 -12.49 12.06
N VAL A 81 28.93 -13.49 11.86
CA VAL A 81 28.18 -13.67 10.60
C VAL A 81 26.68 -13.61 10.86
N ALA A 82 26.02 -12.59 10.32
CA ALA A 82 24.57 -12.55 10.26
C ALA A 82 24.09 -13.21 8.97
N LYS A 83 23.08 -14.08 9.09
CA LYS A 83 22.47 -14.75 7.94
C LYS A 83 21.62 -13.77 7.13
N ASP A 84 21.41 -14.10 5.87
CA ASP A 84 20.48 -13.38 5.01
C ASP A 84 19.09 -13.33 5.65
N ALA A 85 18.46 -12.17 5.55
CA ALA A 85 17.08 -12.03 5.94
C ALA A 85 16.17 -12.75 4.93
N THR A 86 15.10 -13.33 5.44
CA THR A 86 14.14 -14.13 4.67
C THR A 86 12.70 -13.66 4.83
N THR A 87 12.41 -12.92 5.91
CA THR A 87 11.11 -12.29 6.11
C THR A 87 11.04 -11.01 5.28
N PRO A 88 9.95 -10.71 4.56
CA PRO A 88 9.86 -9.47 3.80
C PRO A 88 10.14 -8.23 4.64
N GLY A 89 11.09 -7.39 4.20
CA GLY A 89 11.59 -6.23 4.95
C GLY A 89 12.53 -6.55 6.12
N GLY A 90 12.82 -7.83 6.37
CA GLY A 90 13.76 -8.30 7.39
C GLY A 90 15.20 -7.88 7.10
N SER A 91 15.94 -7.57 8.16
CA SER A 91 17.30 -7.04 8.06
C SER A 91 18.33 -8.05 8.54
N SER A 92 19.50 -8.03 7.90
CA SER A 92 20.68 -8.78 8.34
C SER A 92 21.62 -7.83 9.08
N ILE A 93 21.80 -8.07 10.37
CA ILE A 93 22.57 -7.20 11.26
C ILE A 93 23.52 -8.04 12.09
N THR A 94 24.82 -7.74 12.06
CA THR A 94 25.80 -8.55 12.82
C THR A 94 25.87 -8.18 14.29
N ALA A 95 25.78 -6.88 14.60
CA ALA A 95 25.88 -6.38 15.96
C ALA A 95 24.92 -5.20 16.24
N ILE A 96 24.36 -5.18 17.44
CA ILE A 96 23.71 -4.00 18.04
C ILE A 96 24.44 -3.65 19.33
N VAL A 97 24.91 -2.40 19.44
CA VAL A 97 25.61 -1.85 20.61
C VAL A 97 24.78 -0.70 21.14
N GLU A 98 24.36 -0.78 22.40
CA GLU A 98 23.41 0.15 23.03
C GLU A 98 23.95 0.63 24.37
N ASP A 99 24.14 1.96 24.51
CA ASP A 99 24.62 2.61 25.72
C ASP A 99 25.88 1.93 26.31
N ALA A 100 26.84 1.59 25.46
CA ALA A 100 28.04 0.84 25.85
C ALA A 100 29.29 1.32 25.11
N SER A 101 30.45 1.11 25.75
CA SER A 101 31.75 1.22 25.09
C SER A 101 32.29 -0.16 24.75
N VAL A 102 32.73 -0.37 23.52
CA VAL A 102 33.29 -1.65 23.05
C VAL A 102 34.59 -1.47 22.29
N GLU A 103 35.57 -2.32 22.58
CA GLU A 103 36.79 -2.49 21.82
C GLU A 103 36.73 -3.80 21.03
N LEU A 104 36.76 -3.70 19.70
CA LEU A 104 36.83 -4.83 18.78
C LEU A 104 38.27 -4.93 18.24
N THR A 105 38.92 -6.06 18.44
CA THR A 105 40.30 -6.30 17.98
C THR A 105 40.38 -7.50 17.07
N ARG A 106 40.93 -7.33 15.87
CA ARG A 106 41.07 -8.39 14.84
C ARG A 106 39.75 -9.11 14.53
N CYS A 107 38.63 -8.40 14.63
CA CYS A 107 37.31 -8.95 14.34
C CYS A 107 36.92 -8.75 12.88
N GLU A 108 36.06 -9.64 12.38
CA GLU A 108 35.40 -9.51 11.09
C GLU A 108 33.89 -9.61 11.31
N LEU A 109 33.12 -8.65 10.78
CA LEU A 109 31.67 -8.60 10.90
C LEU A 109 31.09 -8.65 9.49
N VAL A 110 30.34 -9.71 9.18
CA VAL A 110 29.78 -9.96 7.84
C VAL A 110 28.26 -10.04 7.92
N ALA A 111 27.58 -8.99 7.45
CA ALA A 111 26.13 -9.00 7.27
C ALA A 111 25.76 -9.59 5.91
N GLY A 112 24.87 -10.58 5.93
CA GLY A 112 24.16 -11.08 4.76
C GLY A 112 23.15 -10.09 4.15
N PHE A 113 22.40 -10.53 3.15
CA PHE A 113 21.45 -9.70 2.39
C PHE A 113 20.26 -9.26 3.23
N GLY A 114 19.81 -8.02 3.00
CA GLY A 114 18.48 -7.59 3.43
C GLY A 114 17.39 -8.13 2.52
N ALA A 115 16.23 -8.48 3.08
CA ALA A 115 15.12 -9.06 2.32
C ALA A 115 14.31 -8.00 1.58
N GLU A 116 13.71 -8.35 0.44
CA GLU A 116 12.80 -7.46 -0.27
C GLU A 116 11.56 -7.13 0.58
N GLY A 117 11.03 -5.92 0.42
CA GLY A 117 9.78 -5.50 1.04
C GLY A 117 8.58 -6.14 0.35
N ALA A 118 7.55 -6.47 1.13
CA ALA A 118 6.30 -7.01 0.57
C ALA A 118 5.60 -5.98 -0.35
N LYS A 119 5.10 -6.46 -1.49
CA LYS A 119 4.23 -5.67 -2.38
C LYS A 119 2.96 -5.27 -1.60
N GLY A 120 2.48 -4.05 -1.85
CA GLY A 120 1.14 -3.64 -1.41
C GLY A 120 0.04 -4.49 -2.06
N GLU A 121 -1.11 -4.51 -1.39
CA GLU A 121 -2.28 -5.31 -1.76
C GLU A 121 -3.23 -4.53 -2.67
N THR A 122 -3.89 -5.26 -3.56
CA THR A 122 -4.98 -4.74 -4.38
C THR A 122 -6.32 -5.06 -3.71
N PRO A 123 -7.19 -4.06 -3.46
CA PRO A 123 -8.51 -4.29 -2.89
C PRO A 123 -9.34 -5.22 -3.77
N SER A 124 -10.09 -6.12 -3.11
CA SER A 124 -10.91 -7.13 -3.75
C SER A 124 -12.40 -7.06 -3.38
N GLU A 125 -12.78 -6.08 -2.56
CA GLU A 125 -14.16 -5.91 -2.10
C GLU A 125 -15.12 -5.64 -3.27
N PRO A 126 -16.30 -6.26 -3.35
CA PRO A 126 -17.21 -6.07 -4.49
C PRO A 126 -17.66 -4.60 -4.67
N VAL A 127 -17.52 -4.09 -5.89
CA VAL A 127 -17.92 -2.71 -6.29
C VAL A 127 -19.25 -2.66 -7.06
N GLY A 128 -19.96 -3.80 -7.14
CA GLY A 128 -21.24 -3.93 -7.82
C GLY A 128 -21.25 -5.03 -8.89
N PRO A 129 -22.38 -5.15 -9.62
CA PRO A 129 -22.48 -6.04 -10.77
C PRO A 129 -21.44 -5.70 -11.85
N SER A 130 -21.11 -6.67 -12.70
CA SER A 130 -20.28 -6.45 -13.89
C SER A 130 -21.09 -6.20 -15.17
N ASP A 131 -22.39 -6.51 -15.15
CA ASP A 131 -23.32 -6.29 -16.26
C ASP A 131 -24.12 -4.99 -16.05
N PRO A 132 -24.03 -3.99 -16.95
CA PRO A 132 -24.83 -2.77 -16.85
C PRO A 132 -26.34 -3.01 -17.01
N ASN A 133 -26.78 -4.17 -17.49
CA ASN A 133 -28.19 -4.55 -17.56
C ASN A 133 -28.70 -5.27 -16.31
N ASP A 134 -27.87 -5.45 -15.28
CA ASP A 134 -28.30 -6.05 -14.02
C ASP A 134 -29.47 -5.24 -13.41
N PRO A 135 -30.60 -5.90 -13.06
CA PRO A 135 -31.79 -5.21 -12.52
C PRO A 135 -31.54 -4.38 -11.27
N SER A 136 -30.46 -4.62 -10.53
CA SER A 136 -30.09 -3.85 -9.34
C SER A 136 -29.53 -2.45 -9.66
N ILE A 137 -29.04 -2.22 -10.88
CA ILE A 137 -28.45 -0.92 -11.29
C ILE A 137 -29.07 -0.34 -12.57
N LYS A 138 -29.85 -1.12 -13.32
CA LYS A 138 -30.54 -0.68 -14.53
C LYS A 138 -31.81 0.11 -14.22
N GLY A 139 -32.01 1.25 -14.88
CA GLY A 139 -33.23 2.05 -14.77
C GLY A 139 -34.47 1.30 -15.25
N ALA A 140 -35.61 1.50 -14.60
CA ALA A 140 -36.86 0.83 -14.99
C ALA A 140 -37.39 1.39 -16.32
N ALA A 141 -38.01 0.52 -17.13
CA ALA A 141 -38.67 0.93 -18.35
C ALA A 141 -39.88 1.84 -18.07
N GLY A 142 -40.19 2.73 -19.01
CA GLY A 142 -41.41 3.53 -19.01
C GLY A 142 -42.64 2.71 -19.39
N ALA A 143 -43.80 3.21 -19.04
CA ALA A 143 -45.10 2.62 -19.35
C ALA A 143 -45.57 3.04 -20.76
N ALA A 144 -46.18 2.09 -21.47
CA ALA A 144 -46.79 2.36 -22.76
C ALA A 144 -47.95 3.36 -22.67
N ALA A 145 -48.25 4.02 -23.78
CA ALA A 145 -49.38 4.95 -23.89
C ALA A 145 -50.72 4.28 -23.51
N CYS A 146 -51.67 5.10 -23.05
CA CYS A 146 -53.03 4.68 -22.67
C CYS A 146 -53.15 3.63 -21.53
N MET A 147 -52.09 3.32 -20.80
CA MET A 147 -52.11 2.30 -19.73
C MET A 147 -52.42 2.84 -18.33
N GLY A 148 -52.25 4.15 -18.12
CA GLY A 148 -52.27 4.80 -16.81
C GLY A 148 -53.58 5.52 -16.49
N PRO A 149 -53.82 5.82 -15.21
CA PRO A 149 -55.01 6.52 -14.74
C PRO A 149 -55.04 7.99 -15.21
N GLY A 150 -56.08 8.74 -14.86
CA GLY A 150 -56.21 10.16 -15.23
C GLY A 150 -55.05 11.07 -14.78
N SER A 151 -54.17 10.61 -13.88
CA SER A 151 -52.95 11.31 -13.45
C SER A 151 -51.72 11.08 -14.35
N GLY A 152 -51.87 10.41 -15.50
CA GLY A 152 -50.78 10.15 -16.44
C GLY A 152 -50.13 8.77 -16.28
N ASN A 153 -49.30 8.42 -17.26
CA ASN A 153 -48.42 7.26 -17.22
C ASN A 153 -47.14 7.64 -16.46
N GLN A 154 -46.95 7.11 -15.24
CA GLN A 154 -45.76 7.42 -14.46
C GLN A 154 -44.49 6.93 -15.18
N GLY A 155 -43.43 7.74 -15.16
CA GLY A 155 -42.14 7.38 -15.72
C GLY A 155 -41.48 6.21 -14.99
N GLY A 156 -40.54 5.55 -15.68
CA GLY A 156 -39.73 4.50 -15.08
C GLY A 156 -38.96 5.03 -13.87
N VAL A 157 -38.94 4.28 -12.77
CA VAL A 157 -38.14 4.62 -11.59
C VAL A 157 -36.65 4.53 -11.94
N GLY A 158 -35.87 5.52 -11.52
CA GLY A 158 -34.42 5.48 -11.67
C GLY A 158 -33.80 4.49 -10.69
N ALA A 159 -32.71 3.85 -11.09
CA ALA A 159 -32.07 2.83 -10.26
C ALA A 159 -31.22 3.42 -9.14
N ILE A 160 -31.05 2.66 -8.05
CA ILE A 160 -30.17 3.01 -6.92
C ILE A 160 -29.16 1.89 -6.76
N ASN A 161 -27.87 2.22 -6.77
CA ASN A 161 -26.84 1.22 -6.48
C ASN A 161 -26.77 0.98 -4.97
N ALA A 162 -27.20 -0.19 -4.50
CA ALA A 162 -27.29 -0.49 -3.07
C ALA A 162 -25.93 -0.47 -2.34
N LEU A 163 -24.82 -0.70 -3.05
CA LEU A 163 -23.47 -0.65 -2.50
C LEU A 163 -22.95 0.80 -2.36
N CYS A 164 -23.51 1.74 -3.11
CA CYS A 164 -23.20 3.16 -3.06
C CYS A 164 -24.46 3.99 -3.33
N ASN A 165 -25.34 4.00 -2.32
CA ASN A 165 -26.72 4.46 -2.38
C ASN A 165 -26.94 5.95 -2.70
N THR A 166 -25.86 6.72 -2.84
CA THR A 166 -25.89 8.13 -3.24
C THR A 166 -25.83 8.32 -4.75
N SER A 167 -25.50 7.27 -5.52
CA SER A 167 -25.57 7.28 -6.98
C SER A 167 -26.91 6.76 -7.48
N ILE A 168 -27.77 7.69 -7.90
CA ILE A 168 -29.20 7.43 -8.15
C ILE A 168 -29.54 7.89 -9.57
N GLY A 169 -30.16 7.03 -10.37
CA GLY A 169 -30.72 7.40 -11.65
C GLY A 169 -31.94 8.30 -11.49
N GLY A 170 -32.15 9.23 -12.43
CA GLY A 170 -33.33 10.07 -12.46
C GLY A 170 -34.58 9.29 -12.89
N SER A 171 -35.73 9.58 -12.28
CA SER A 171 -37.01 9.04 -12.74
C SER A 171 -37.36 9.53 -14.14
N GLY A 172 -37.94 8.68 -14.98
CA GLY A 172 -38.49 9.10 -16.27
C GLY A 172 -39.65 10.09 -16.12
N GLY A 173 -39.90 10.85 -17.19
CA GLY A 173 -40.98 11.81 -17.26
C GLY A 173 -42.34 11.14 -17.43
N THR A 174 -43.33 11.62 -16.69
CA THR A 174 -44.72 11.16 -16.80
C THR A 174 -45.29 11.50 -18.18
N GLY A 175 -45.92 10.54 -18.86
CA GLY A 175 -46.66 10.83 -20.09
C GLY A 175 -48.08 11.27 -19.76
N PHE A 176 -48.49 12.47 -20.21
CA PHE A 176 -49.86 12.96 -20.06
C PHE A 176 -50.55 13.08 -21.42
N GLU A 177 -51.86 13.28 -21.41
CA GLU A 177 -52.64 13.59 -22.61
C GLU A 177 -52.16 14.87 -23.32
N SER A 178 -51.88 15.93 -22.56
CA SER A 178 -51.60 17.26 -23.11
C SER A 178 -50.12 17.57 -23.35
N ALA A 179 -49.22 16.88 -22.64
CA ALA A 179 -47.76 17.01 -22.76
C ALA A 179 -47.05 15.82 -22.10
N GLY A 180 -45.77 15.63 -22.42
CA GLY A 180 -44.85 14.82 -21.63
C GLY A 180 -44.22 15.63 -20.51
N GLY A 181 -44.02 15.01 -19.35
CA GLY A 181 -43.21 15.54 -18.26
C GLY A 181 -41.72 15.36 -18.55
N ASN A 182 -40.91 16.22 -17.95
CA ASN A 182 -39.45 16.07 -17.97
C ASN A 182 -39.05 14.86 -17.11
N GLY A 183 -37.99 14.17 -17.52
CA GLY A 183 -37.27 13.27 -16.63
C GLY A 183 -36.59 14.05 -15.51
N ALA A 184 -36.31 13.39 -14.40
CA ALA A 184 -35.49 13.93 -13.32
C ALA A 184 -34.00 13.72 -13.61
N ASP A 185 -33.16 14.52 -12.97
CA ASP A 185 -31.72 14.36 -13.03
C ASP A 185 -31.27 13.15 -12.21
N GLY A 186 -30.17 12.52 -12.64
CA GLY A 186 -29.43 11.56 -11.85
C GLY A 186 -28.51 12.25 -10.83
N LEU A 187 -28.32 11.61 -9.68
CA LEU A 187 -27.55 12.09 -8.54
C LEU A 187 -26.25 11.29 -8.35
N PRO A 188 -25.22 11.90 -7.73
CA PRO A 188 -25.12 13.33 -7.41
C PRO A 188 -24.86 14.20 -8.65
N LEU A 189 -25.57 15.32 -8.78
CA LEU A 189 -25.38 16.25 -9.90
C LEU A 189 -24.02 16.97 -9.78
N PRO A 190 -23.17 16.98 -10.83
CA PRO A 190 -21.93 17.76 -10.82
C PRO A 190 -22.21 19.26 -10.60
N ASP A 191 -21.36 19.95 -9.83
CA ASP A 191 -21.40 21.41 -9.68
C ASP A 191 -19.99 22.01 -9.84
N PRO A 192 -19.72 22.77 -10.92
CA PRO A 192 -20.62 23.09 -12.03
C PRO A 192 -20.85 21.89 -12.98
N ASN A 193 -21.97 21.88 -13.72
CA ASN A 193 -22.28 20.86 -14.74
C ASN A 193 -22.23 21.40 -16.18
N PRO A 194 -21.09 21.86 -16.70
CA PRO A 194 -21.01 22.48 -18.03
C PRO A 194 -21.23 21.48 -19.18
N THR A 195 -21.20 20.17 -18.90
CA THR A 195 -21.37 19.11 -19.90
C THR A 195 -22.71 18.39 -19.80
N ASN A 196 -23.65 18.93 -18.99
CA ASN A 196 -25.03 18.44 -18.87
C ASN A 196 -25.12 16.95 -18.52
N LYS A 197 -24.21 16.44 -17.68
CA LYS A 197 -24.17 15.03 -17.27
C LYS A 197 -25.32 14.71 -16.32
N GLY A 198 -25.93 13.55 -16.55
CA GLY A 198 -27.05 13.02 -15.78
C GLY A 198 -28.30 13.90 -15.76
N LEU A 199 -28.43 14.92 -16.62
CA LEU A 199 -29.66 15.71 -16.70
C LEU A 199 -30.83 14.89 -17.25
N GLY A 200 -32.02 15.14 -16.72
CA GLY A 200 -33.26 14.58 -17.21
C GLY A 200 -33.62 15.10 -18.60
N GLY A 201 -34.20 14.24 -19.44
CA GLY A 201 -34.67 14.58 -20.77
C GLY A 201 -35.94 15.42 -20.73
N ALA A 202 -36.04 16.41 -21.61
CA ALA A 202 -37.23 17.23 -21.77
C ALA A 202 -38.44 16.39 -22.23
N GLY A 203 -39.61 16.64 -21.65
CA GLY A 203 -40.86 16.02 -22.06
C GLY A 203 -41.41 16.63 -23.35
N ASP A 204 -42.20 15.84 -24.09
CA ASP A 204 -42.77 16.25 -25.36
C ASP A 204 -43.89 17.30 -25.20
N THR A 205 -43.66 18.51 -25.71
CA THR A 205 -44.68 19.58 -25.75
C THR A 205 -45.26 19.81 -27.15
N GLY A 206 -44.92 18.96 -28.12
CA GLY A 206 -45.32 19.03 -29.52
C GLY A 206 -44.19 18.82 -30.53
N SER A 207 -42.96 18.58 -30.08
CA SER A 207 -41.74 18.42 -30.89
C SER A 207 -40.99 17.11 -30.63
N GLY A 208 -41.58 16.20 -29.84
CA GLY A 208 -40.91 15.00 -29.33
C GLY A 208 -40.28 15.23 -27.95
N CYS A 209 -39.94 14.14 -27.28
CA CYS A 209 -39.19 14.15 -26.03
C CYS A 209 -37.67 14.09 -26.29
N GLU A 210 -36.89 14.36 -25.25
CA GLU A 210 -35.44 14.14 -25.25
C GLU A 210 -35.07 12.96 -24.32
N PRO A 211 -34.01 12.20 -24.64
CA PRO A 211 -33.48 11.17 -23.77
C PRO A 211 -32.80 11.79 -22.53
N GLY A 212 -32.72 10.99 -21.46
CA GLY A 212 -31.91 11.34 -20.30
C GLY A 212 -30.43 11.33 -20.64
N ALA A 213 -29.67 12.28 -20.10
CA ALA A 213 -28.23 12.34 -20.31
C ALA A 213 -27.49 11.27 -19.51
N GLN A 214 -26.36 10.81 -20.05
CA GLN A 214 -25.47 9.89 -19.34
C GLN A 214 -24.87 10.57 -18.10
N GLY A 215 -24.79 9.84 -16.99
CA GLY A 215 -24.10 10.28 -15.78
C GLY A 215 -22.59 10.46 -15.99
N ALA A 216 -21.98 11.34 -15.20
CA ALA A 216 -20.54 11.52 -15.17
C ALA A 216 -19.83 10.30 -14.55
N ASN A 217 -18.71 9.88 -15.15
CA ASN A 217 -17.83 8.88 -14.56
C ASN A 217 -17.16 9.44 -13.29
N GLY A 218 -16.85 8.55 -12.34
CA GLY A 218 -16.03 8.89 -11.20
C GLY A 218 -14.59 9.21 -11.64
N ALA A 219 -13.98 10.21 -11.00
CA ALA A 219 -12.57 10.49 -11.13
C ALA A 219 -11.71 9.32 -10.61
N VAL A 220 -10.54 9.13 -11.22
CA VAL A 220 -9.54 8.16 -10.74
C VAL A 220 -8.97 8.62 -9.40
N GLY A 221 -8.75 7.69 -8.48
CA GLY A 221 -8.10 7.93 -7.20
C GLY A 221 -6.63 8.29 -7.38
N MET A 222 -6.14 9.22 -6.56
CA MET A 222 -4.72 9.60 -6.58
C MET A 222 -3.84 8.45 -6.10
N GLY A 223 -2.65 8.32 -6.68
CA GLY A 223 -1.64 7.38 -6.20
C GLY A 223 -1.14 7.73 -4.80
N GLY A 224 -0.69 6.71 -4.08
CA GLY A 224 -0.04 6.87 -2.78
C GLY A 224 1.36 7.44 -2.92
N VAL A 225 1.79 8.21 -1.92
CA VAL A 225 3.14 8.78 -1.86
C VAL A 225 4.19 7.71 -1.61
N GLY A 226 5.34 7.79 -2.29
CA GLY A 226 6.47 6.90 -2.04
C GLY A 226 7.12 7.16 -0.67
N ALA A 227 7.69 6.11 -0.08
CA ALA A 227 8.39 6.24 1.19
C ALA A 227 9.70 7.03 1.04
N ALA A 228 9.80 8.19 1.71
CA ALA A 228 10.95 9.09 1.58
C ALA A 228 11.88 9.12 2.80
N ASP A 229 11.35 8.86 4.00
CA ASP A 229 12.11 8.95 5.25
C ASP A 229 13.20 7.89 5.35
N LEU A 230 14.24 8.13 6.15
CA LEU A 230 15.32 7.16 6.35
C LEU A 230 14.86 5.89 7.09
N GLY A 231 13.78 5.98 7.86
CA GLY A 231 13.37 4.98 8.84
C GLY A 231 14.04 5.22 10.19
N THR A 232 13.94 4.23 11.07
CA THR A 232 14.47 4.30 12.44
C THR A 232 15.32 3.08 12.74
N ILE A 233 16.25 3.23 13.68
CA ILE A 233 16.98 2.13 14.30
C ILE A 233 16.69 2.09 15.78
N ASP A 234 16.62 0.90 16.35
CA ASP A 234 16.45 0.67 17.78
C ASP A 234 17.17 -0.61 18.22
N ALA A 235 16.97 -1.00 19.48
CA ALA A 235 17.56 -2.20 20.07
C ALA A 235 17.13 -3.53 19.40
N ASN A 236 16.10 -3.50 18.55
CA ASN A 236 15.60 -4.62 17.77
C ASN A 236 16.16 -4.64 16.34
N GLY A 237 16.56 -3.48 15.80
CA GLY A 237 17.24 -3.38 14.50
C GLY A 237 16.75 -2.19 13.68
N TYR A 238 16.66 -2.38 12.37
CA TYR A 238 16.19 -1.36 11.43
C TYR A 238 14.70 -1.54 11.11
N ALA A 239 13.95 -0.43 11.13
CA ALA A 239 12.58 -0.36 10.65
C ALA A 239 12.46 0.71 9.56
N GLY A 240 12.17 0.28 8.32
CA GLY A 240 11.99 1.16 7.18
C GLY A 240 10.55 1.65 6.97
N PRO A 241 10.34 2.83 6.38
CA PRO A 241 9.01 3.35 6.10
C PRO A 241 8.34 2.64 4.91
N SER A 242 7.05 2.40 5.02
CA SER A 242 6.20 1.92 3.92
C SER A 242 5.76 3.08 3.03
N GLY A 243 5.39 2.77 1.78
CA GLY A 243 4.67 3.73 0.95
C GLY A 243 3.29 4.06 1.53
N GLY A 244 2.72 5.19 1.13
CA GLY A 244 1.34 5.55 1.45
C GLY A 244 0.34 4.76 0.61
N ASP A 245 -0.87 4.59 1.12
CA ASP A 245 -1.96 3.96 0.37
C ASP A 245 -2.46 4.88 -0.76
N GLY A 246 -2.92 4.27 -1.85
CA GLY A 246 -3.65 4.98 -2.89
C GLY A 246 -5.03 5.41 -2.38
N LEU A 247 -5.54 6.52 -2.90
CA LEU A 247 -6.89 6.96 -2.58
C LEU A 247 -7.94 6.14 -3.35
N PRO A 248 -9.14 5.92 -2.81
CA PRO A 248 -10.23 5.36 -3.58
C PRO A 248 -10.58 6.25 -4.78
N GLY A 249 -11.16 5.66 -5.81
CA GLY A 249 -11.79 6.43 -6.89
C GLY A 249 -12.96 7.27 -6.38
N ALA A 250 -13.49 8.14 -7.24
CA ALA A 250 -14.73 8.85 -6.93
C ALA A 250 -15.95 8.02 -7.34
N LEU A 251 -17.06 8.27 -6.64
CA LEU A 251 -18.37 7.76 -7.03
C LEU A 251 -18.80 8.34 -8.39
N ALA A 252 -19.48 7.55 -9.21
CA ALA A 252 -20.12 8.05 -10.42
C ALA A 252 -21.52 8.62 -10.18
N GLN A 253 -21.96 9.47 -11.09
CA GLN A 253 -23.34 9.99 -11.10
C GLN A 253 -24.30 9.00 -11.80
N GLY A 254 -25.54 8.93 -11.34
CA GLY A 254 -26.62 8.26 -12.08
C GLY A 254 -26.99 8.94 -13.41
N GLY A 255 -27.59 8.19 -14.32
CA GLY A 255 -28.12 8.77 -15.57
C GLY A 255 -29.41 9.54 -15.32
N GLY A 256 -29.72 10.52 -16.17
CA GLY A 256 -31.00 11.23 -16.11
C GLY A 256 -32.16 10.36 -16.60
N GLY A 257 -33.37 10.64 -16.16
CA GLY A 257 -34.57 10.00 -16.71
C GLY A 257 -34.92 10.53 -18.09
N GLY A 258 -35.51 9.72 -18.97
CA GLY A 258 -35.99 10.15 -20.27
C GLY A 258 -37.27 10.98 -20.17
N GLY A 259 -37.50 11.89 -21.12
CA GLY A 259 -38.75 12.65 -21.20
C GLY A 259 -39.96 11.77 -21.56
N GLY A 260 -41.12 12.10 -20.98
CA GLY A 260 -42.40 11.50 -21.37
C GLY A 260 -42.85 11.99 -22.75
N ALA A 261 -43.68 11.19 -23.43
CA ALA A 261 -44.32 11.58 -24.68
C ALA A 261 -45.68 12.24 -24.43
N LYS A 262 -46.13 13.05 -25.38
CA LYS A 262 -47.47 13.61 -25.39
C LYS A 262 -48.49 12.57 -25.88
N GLY A 263 -49.63 12.54 -25.22
CA GLY A 263 -50.75 11.67 -25.55
C GLY A 263 -51.73 12.28 -26.55
N LYS A 264 -52.97 11.81 -26.46
CA LYS A 264 -54.12 12.27 -27.25
C LYS A 264 -55.37 12.22 -26.40
N VAL A 265 -56.46 12.81 -26.89
CA VAL A 265 -57.73 12.83 -26.16
C VAL A 265 -58.14 11.43 -25.70
N GLY A 266 -58.26 11.25 -24.38
CA GLY A 266 -58.63 9.97 -23.75
C GLY A 266 -57.50 8.94 -23.67
N CYS A 267 -56.26 9.33 -23.94
CA CYS A 267 -55.08 8.48 -23.85
C CYS A 267 -53.83 9.28 -23.46
N ASN A 268 -53.30 8.97 -22.27
CA ASN A 268 -52.02 9.50 -21.82
C ASN A 268 -50.88 9.04 -22.74
N GLY A 269 -49.91 9.92 -22.99
CA GLY A 269 -48.71 9.58 -23.75
C GLY A 269 -47.84 8.55 -23.03
N ALA A 270 -46.93 7.91 -23.75
CA ALA A 270 -45.97 6.99 -23.14
C ALA A 270 -45.09 7.72 -22.12
N SER A 271 -44.60 7.01 -21.11
CA SER A 271 -43.71 7.61 -20.09
C SER A 271 -42.24 7.31 -20.35
N GLY A 272 -41.36 8.22 -19.94
CA GLY A 272 -39.93 8.08 -20.15
C GLY A 272 -39.33 6.95 -19.30
N GLY A 273 -38.21 6.40 -19.76
CA GLY A 273 -37.46 5.40 -19.00
C GLY A 273 -36.68 6.04 -17.84
N GLY A 274 -36.51 5.32 -16.74
CA GLY A 274 -35.67 5.73 -15.62
C GLY A 274 -34.18 5.68 -15.99
N GLY A 275 -33.37 6.55 -15.40
CA GLY A 275 -31.91 6.51 -15.53
C GLY A 275 -31.31 5.33 -14.77
N GLY A 276 -30.18 4.83 -15.26
CA GLY A 276 -29.39 3.83 -14.55
C GLY A 276 -28.58 4.43 -13.39
N ALA A 277 -28.27 3.62 -12.38
CA ALA A 277 -27.44 4.02 -11.26
C ALA A 277 -25.97 4.15 -11.70
N GLY A 278 -25.20 5.04 -11.09
CA GLY A 278 -23.76 5.09 -11.31
C GLY A 278 -23.03 3.96 -10.56
N GLY A 279 -21.84 3.64 -11.03
CA GLY A 279 -20.97 2.65 -10.43
C GLY A 279 -20.28 3.13 -9.16
N CYS A 280 -20.02 2.21 -8.24
CA CYS A 280 -19.28 2.51 -7.01
C CYS A 280 -17.78 2.71 -7.29
N ALA A 281 -17.12 3.51 -6.47
CA ALA A 281 -15.69 3.72 -6.55
C ALA A 281 -14.90 2.42 -6.30
N GLY A 282 -13.80 2.24 -7.01
CA GLY A 282 -12.80 1.22 -6.68
C GLY A 282 -11.94 1.64 -5.49
N GLY A 283 -11.57 0.69 -4.64
CA GLY A 283 -10.63 0.93 -3.53
C GLY A 283 -9.21 1.22 -4.02
N GLY A 284 -8.45 2.01 -3.26
CA GLY A 284 -7.04 2.27 -3.53
C GLY A 284 -6.13 1.13 -3.06
N GLY A 285 -5.04 0.88 -3.80
CA GLY A 285 -4.04 -0.12 -3.44
C GLY A 285 -3.23 0.27 -2.21
N THR A 286 -2.84 -0.68 -1.37
CA THR A 286 -2.04 -0.36 -0.18
C THR A 286 -0.59 -0.08 -0.54
N GLY A 287 0.11 0.68 0.30
CA GLY A 287 1.53 0.99 0.10
C GLY A 287 2.44 -0.23 0.24
N GLY A 288 3.49 -0.28 -0.56
CA GLY A 288 4.52 -1.32 -0.48
C GLY A 288 5.37 -1.17 0.80
N LYS A 289 5.82 -2.29 1.36
CA LYS A 289 6.62 -2.33 2.59
C LYS A 289 8.09 -2.03 2.30
N ALA A 290 8.83 -1.54 3.30
CA ALA A 290 10.26 -1.30 3.14
C ALA A 290 11.04 -2.58 2.87
N GLY A 291 12.12 -2.47 2.09
CA GLY A 291 13.16 -3.48 1.99
C GLY A 291 14.04 -3.44 3.24
N GLY A 292 14.50 -4.61 3.66
CA GLY A 292 15.35 -4.74 4.83
C GLY A 292 16.80 -4.41 4.55
N SER A 293 17.54 -4.09 5.59
CA SER A 293 18.90 -3.58 5.48
C SER A 293 19.95 -4.65 5.75
N SER A 294 21.14 -4.47 5.16
CA SER A 294 22.36 -5.16 5.55
C SER A 294 23.24 -4.19 6.33
N ILE A 295 23.45 -4.44 7.63
CA ILE A 295 24.15 -3.53 8.54
C ILE A 295 25.22 -4.29 9.32
N ALA A 296 26.47 -3.84 9.29
CA ALA A 296 27.48 -4.48 10.12
C ALA A 296 27.24 -4.15 11.60
N ILE A 297 27.16 -2.87 11.97
CA ILE A 297 26.91 -2.44 13.35
C ILE A 297 25.77 -1.43 13.43
N VAL A 298 24.83 -1.64 14.34
CA VAL A 298 23.91 -0.62 14.84
C VAL A 298 24.46 -0.06 16.16
N SER A 299 24.66 1.24 16.23
CA SER A 299 25.26 1.97 17.36
C SER A 299 24.25 2.95 17.95
N LEU A 300 23.73 2.66 19.13
CA LEU A 300 22.76 3.49 19.85
C LEU A 300 23.48 4.12 21.04
N ASP A 301 23.90 5.37 20.90
CA ASP A 301 24.66 6.13 21.91
C ASP A 301 25.93 5.43 22.44
N ALA A 302 26.51 4.56 21.61
CA ALA A 302 27.67 3.73 21.93
C ALA A 302 29.01 4.35 21.53
N ASP A 303 30.07 3.94 22.22
CA ASP A 303 31.46 4.26 21.87
C ASP A 303 32.13 3.02 21.25
N LEU A 304 32.53 3.12 19.99
CA LEU A 304 33.15 2.02 19.26
C LEU A 304 34.65 2.28 19.09
N LEU A 305 35.48 1.31 19.46
CA LEU A 305 36.92 1.32 19.25
C LEU A 305 37.31 0.12 18.40
N PHE A 306 38.01 0.36 17.28
CA PHE A 306 38.42 -0.69 16.36
C PHE A 306 39.94 -0.82 16.31
N LYS A 307 40.41 -2.06 16.23
CA LYS A 307 41.81 -2.39 15.97
C LYS A 307 41.88 -3.56 15.00
N ASP A 308 42.27 -3.29 13.76
CA ASP A 308 42.34 -4.29 12.68
C ASP A 308 40.99 -5.01 12.43
N VAL A 309 39.90 -4.23 12.36
CA VAL A 309 38.54 -4.75 12.18
C VAL A 309 38.08 -4.63 10.73
N VAL A 310 37.35 -5.61 10.24
CA VAL A 310 36.72 -5.59 8.91
C VAL A 310 35.20 -5.62 9.06
N LEU A 311 34.52 -4.65 8.47
CA LEU A 311 33.06 -4.57 8.41
C LEU A 311 32.62 -4.78 6.96
N THR A 312 31.91 -5.88 6.70
CA THR A 312 31.41 -6.22 5.37
C THR A 312 29.89 -6.32 5.41
N THR A 313 29.23 -5.69 4.44
CA THR A 313 27.78 -5.79 4.25
C THR A 313 27.45 -6.23 2.84
N ALA A 314 26.40 -7.04 2.73
CA ALA A 314 25.78 -7.38 1.45
C ALA A 314 24.84 -6.25 0.99
N ALA A 315 24.04 -6.52 -0.04
CA ALA A 315 23.07 -5.56 -0.54
C ALA A 315 21.84 -5.45 0.38
N GLY A 316 21.28 -4.24 0.48
CA GLY A 316 19.96 -4.04 1.05
C GLY A 316 18.86 -4.54 0.10
N GLY A 317 17.72 -4.94 0.65
CA GLY A 317 16.59 -5.45 -0.12
C GLY A 317 15.85 -4.35 -0.89
N LYS A 318 15.23 -4.70 -2.01
CA LYS A 318 14.35 -3.77 -2.74
C LYS A 318 13.12 -3.44 -1.89
N GLY A 319 12.66 -2.19 -1.89
CA GLY A 319 11.35 -1.82 -1.36
C GLY A 319 10.22 -2.48 -2.15
N GLY A 320 9.14 -2.84 -1.47
CA GLY A 320 7.96 -3.41 -2.09
C GLY A 320 7.25 -2.39 -2.98
N ASP A 321 6.79 -2.83 -4.14
CA ASP A 321 5.98 -1.98 -5.02
C ASP A 321 4.60 -1.75 -4.39
N GLY A 322 3.99 -0.59 -4.65
CA GLY A 322 2.63 -0.32 -4.21
C GLY A 322 1.61 -1.26 -4.86
N GLY A 323 0.55 -1.59 -4.12
CA GLY A 323 -0.57 -2.37 -4.61
C GLY A 323 -1.31 -1.63 -5.72
N ASP A 324 -1.82 -2.35 -6.70
CA ASP A 324 -2.63 -1.73 -7.75
C ASP A 324 -4.00 -1.36 -7.18
N GLY A 325 -4.58 -0.25 -7.64
CA GLY A 325 -5.94 0.11 -7.27
C GLY A 325 -6.97 -0.81 -7.93
N GLN A 326 -8.17 -0.82 -7.39
CA GLN A 326 -9.28 -1.60 -7.90
C GLN A 326 -10.05 -0.83 -8.97
N ALA A 327 -10.57 -1.52 -9.99
CA ALA A 327 -11.52 -0.92 -10.91
C ALA A 327 -12.80 -0.48 -10.20
N GLY A 328 -13.34 0.68 -10.60
CA GLY A 328 -14.68 1.08 -10.17
C GLY A 328 -15.77 0.26 -10.85
N GLY A 329 -16.91 0.18 -10.20
CA GLY A 329 -18.09 -0.55 -10.66
C GLY A 329 -18.65 0.03 -11.97
N VAL A 330 -19.34 -0.82 -12.73
CA VAL A 330 -20.02 -0.38 -13.96
C VAL A 330 -21.25 0.45 -13.59
N GLY A 331 -21.55 1.48 -14.40
CA GLY A 331 -22.82 2.18 -14.33
C GLY A 331 -23.92 1.39 -15.04
N GLY A 332 -25.12 1.38 -14.49
CA GLY A 332 -26.27 0.70 -15.07
C GLY A 332 -26.83 1.42 -16.29
N ASP A 333 -27.38 0.65 -17.21
CA ASP A 333 -28.06 1.19 -18.40
C ASP A 333 -29.39 1.88 -18.02
N GLY A 334 -29.81 2.84 -18.83
CA GLY A 334 -31.12 3.46 -18.69
C GLY A 334 -32.25 2.52 -19.10
N GLY A 335 -33.43 2.75 -18.55
CA GLY A 335 -34.67 2.10 -18.96
C GLY A 335 -35.11 2.59 -20.34
N GLY A 336 -35.72 1.68 -21.11
CA GLY A 336 -36.38 2.05 -22.37
C GLY A 336 -37.58 2.96 -22.11
N GLY A 337 -37.82 3.91 -23.01
CA GLY A 337 -39.06 4.68 -23.01
C GLY A 337 -40.27 3.80 -23.32
N GLY A 338 -41.44 4.18 -22.82
CA GLY A 338 -42.68 3.48 -23.13
C GLY A 338 -43.04 3.55 -24.61
N LEU A 339 -43.72 2.52 -25.09
CA LEU A 339 -44.22 2.47 -26.47
C LEU A 339 -45.42 3.41 -26.66
N GLY A 340 -45.46 4.11 -27.79
CA GLY A 340 -46.61 4.90 -28.21
C GLY A 340 -47.79 4.03 -28.65
N ASP A 341 -48.95 4.66 -28.86
CA ASP A 341 -50.12 4.02 -29.47
C ASP A 341 -50.15 4.33 -30.97
N MET A 342 -50.19 3.28 -31.79
CA MET A 342 -50.20 3.37 -33.25
C MET A 342 -51.60 3.64 -33.82
N SER A 343 -52.64 3.59 -32.99
CA SER A 343 -54.03 3.86 -33.41
C SER A 343 -54.21 5.34 -33.72
N ALA A 344 -54.85 5.68 -34.84
CA ALA A 344 -55.00 7.08 -35.26
C ALA A 344 -55.89 7.90 -34.28
N PRO A 345 -55.50 9.15 -33.91
CA PRO A 345 -54.19 9.76 -34.17
C PRO A 345 -53.10 9.07 -33.33
N ALA A 346 -51.96 8.75 -33.94
CA ALA A 346 -50.89 8.03 -33.24
C ALA A 346 -50.22 8.92 -32.18
N THR A 347 -49.67 8.30 -31.13
CA THR A 347 -48.83 8.96 -30.13
C THR A 347 -47.37 8.51 -30.28
N PHE A 348 -46.43 9.38 -29.93
CA PHE A 348 -45.01 9.04 -30.00
C PHE A 348 -44.61 8.09 -28.88
N GLN A 349 -43.56 7.31 -29.13
CA GLN A 349 -42.83 6.63 -28.06
C GLN A 349 -42.14 7.66 -27.17
N ALA A 350 -42.00 7.33 -25.89
CA ALA A 350 -41.24 8.15 -24.97
C ALA A 350 -39.73 7.88 -25.07
N CYS A 351 -38.95 8.67 -24.35
CA CYS A 351 -37.51 8.66 -24.49
C CYS A 351 -36.84 7.79 -23.42
N ASN A 352 -35.70 7.22 -23.78
CA ASN A 352 -34.92 6.36 -22.89
C ASN A 352 -34.27 7.18 -21.76
N GLY A 353 -34.10 6.53 -20.62
CA GLY A 353 -33.21 7.04 -19.57
C GLY A 353 -31.74 6.99 -20.00
N GLY A 354 -30.93 7.82 -19.37
CA GLY A 354 -29.49 7.83 -19.52
C GLY A 354 -28.82 6.70 -18.74
N LYS A 355 -27.66 6.27 -19.22
CA LYS A 355 -26.78 5.34 -18.51
C LYS A 355 -26.09 6.04 -17.33
N GLY A 356 -25.92 5.35 -16.20
CA GLY A 356 -25.08 5.83 -15.10
C GLY A 356 -23.59 5.86 -15.47
N GLY A 357 -22.82 6.73 -14.81
CA GLY A 357 -21.39 6.79 -14.99
C GLY A 357 -20.68 5.55 -14.44
N GLN A 358 -19.49 5.24 -14.95
CA GLN A 358 -18.61 4.23 -14.37
C GLN A 358 -17.90 4.79 -13.14
N GLY A 359 -17.85 4.02 -12.05
CA GLY A 359 -17.11 4.40 -10.85
C GLY A 359 -15.63 4.61 -11.13
N GLY A 360 -15.00 5.51 -10.37
CA GLY A 360 -13.58 5.81 -10.51
C GLY A 360 -12.70 4.61 -10.17
N PHE A 361 -11.63 4.42 -10.93
CA PHE A 361 -10.57 3.45 -10.61
C PHE A 361 -9.80 3.94 -9.38
N GLY A 362 -9.47 3.07 -8.43
CA GLY A 362 -8.68 3.42 -7.25
C GLY A 362 -7.22 3.72 -7.57
N GLY A 363 -6.57 4.56 -6.79
CA GLY A 363 -5.15 4.87 -6.96
C GLY A 363 -4.26 3.67 -6.63
N LYS A 364 -3.09 3.57 -7.28
CA LYS A 364 -2.04 2.63 -6.90
C LYS A 364 -1.37 3.10 -5.60
N GLY A 365 -0.98 2.20 -4.72
CA GLY A 365 -0.18 2.52 -3.54
C GLY A 365 1.20 3.07 -3.90
N GLY A 366 1.83 3.77 -2.97
CA GLY A 366 3.22 4.20 -3.07
C GLY A 366 4.20 3.03 -2.83
N GLY A 367 5.40 3.14 -3.38
CA GLY A 367 6.48 2.19 -3.16
C GLY A 367 7.12 2.33 -1.78
N GLY A 368 7.49 1.20 -1.19
CA GLY A 368 8.25 1.14 0.05
C GLY A 368 9.72 1.54 -0.17
N ARG A 369 10.39 1.93 0.91
CA ARG A 369 11.80 2.35 0.82
C ARG A 369 12.73 1.17 0.55
N GLY A 370 13.77 1.38 -0.24
CA GLY A 370 14.84 0.41 -0.41
C GLY A 370 15.67 0.25 0.87
N GLY A 371 16.09 -0.97 1.15
CA GLY A 371 16.94 -1.31 2.29
C GLY A 371 18.35 -0.76 2.16
N HIS A 372 18.99 -0.50 3.29
CA HIS A 372 20.34 0.07 3.33
C HIS A 372 21.44 -0.98 3.22
N SER A 373 22.64 -0.52 2.87
CA SER A 373 23.88 -1.28 3.03
C SER A 373 24.89 -0.40 3.78
N LEU A 374 25.07 -0.66 5.08
CA LEU A 374 25.77 0.27 5.99
C LEU A 374 26.86 -0.44 6.79
N GLY A 375 28.04 0.16 6.85
CA GLY A 375 29.04 -0.24 7.83
C GLY A 375 28.52 -0.02 9.25
N ILE A 376 28.19 1.23 9.59
CA ILE A 376 27.67 1.60 10.90
C ILE A 376 26.42 2.46 10.73
N ALA A 377 25.28 1.97 11.20
CA ALA A 377 24.07 2.77 11.41
C ALA A 377 24.11 3.31 12.85
N PHE A 378 23.98 4.61 13.06
CA PHE A 378 24.12 5.18 14.40
C PHE A 378 23.06 6.21 14.74
N GLN A 379 22.77 6.30 16.03
CA GLN A 379 21.98 7.36 16.65
C GLN A 379 22.78 7.91 17.84
N GLY A 380 22.81 9.23 17.97
CA GLY A 380 23.53 9.91 19.04
C GLY A 380 25.02 10.06 18.77
N LYS A 381 25.89 9.45 19.59
CA LYS A 381 27.36 9.59 19.44
C LYS A 381 27.85 9.17 18.05
N THR A 382 28.62 10.05 17.41
CA THR A 382 29.24 9.78 16.11
C THR A 382 30.35 8.73 16.25
N PRO A 383 30.29 7.59 15.53
CA PRO A 383 31.32 6.56 15.60
C PRO A 383 32.65 7.04 15.01
N VAL A 384 33.76 6.69 15.68
CA VAL A 384 35.11 6.82 15.13
C VAL A 384 35.48 5.51 14.44
N THR A 385 35.89 5.56 13.18
CA THR A 385 36.16 4.38 12.34
C THR A 385 37.64 4.03 12.22
N ASP A 386 38.52 4.72 12.96
CA ASP A 386 39.95 4.40 13.00
C ASP A 386 40.17 2.93 13.38
N GLY A 387 40.94 2.21 12.57
CA GLY A 387 41.18 0.77 12.75
C GLY A 387 40.11 -0.15 12.16
N ALA A 388 39.07 0.39 11.52
CA ALA A 388 38.09 -0.38 10.75
C ALA A 388 38.31 -0.23 9.22
N THR A 389 38.21 -1.34 8.50
CA THR A 389 38.07 -1.36 7.03
C THR A 389 36.63 -1.71 6.70
N ILE A 390 35.93 -0.81 6.00
CA ILE A 390 34.50 -0.96 5.71
C ILE A 390 34.30 -1.22 4.23
N THR A 391 33.53 -2.27 3.91
CA THR A 391 33.09 -2.60 2.55
C THR A 391 31.58 -2.74 2.53
N THR A 392 30.92 -1.90 1.74
CA THR A 392 29.46 -1.90 1.60
C THR A 392 28.99 -2.56 0.31
N GLY A 393 27.87 -3.26 0.39
CA GLY A 393 27.13 -3.74 -0.75
C GLY A 393 26.29 -2.63 -1.39
N ALA A 394 25.50 -3.00 -2.40
CA ALA A 394 24.62 -2.06 -3.07
C ALA A 394 23.43 -1.66 -2.16
N ARG A 395 23.03 -0.39 -2.22
CA ARG A 395 21.74 0.03 -1.67
C ARG A 395 20.58 -0.68 -2.38
N GLY A 396 19.55 -1.02 -1.63
CA GLY A 396 18.28 -1.49 -2.17
C GLY A 396 17.58 -0.39 -2.98
N GLN A 397 16.96 -0.76 -4.09
CA GLN A 397 16.11 0.17 -4.84
C GLN A 397 14.79 0.39 -4.09
N GLY A 398 14.21 1.58 -4.20
CA GLY A 398 12.86 1.81 -3.74
C GLY A 398 11.84 1.04 -4.57
N GLY A 399 10.68 0.75 -3.96
CA GLY A 399 9.54 0.16 -4.65
C GLY A 399 8.89 1.15 -5.61
N LEU A 400 8.18 0.60 -6.61
CA LEU A 400 7.47 1.39 -7.61
C LEU A 400 6.09 1.83 -7.12
N GLY A 401 5.76 3.10 -7.35
CA GLY A 401 4.41 3.66 -7.18
C GLY A 401 3.71 3.91 -8.52
N ALA A 402 2.72 4.81 -8.51
CA ALA A 402 2.02 5.25 -9.73
C ALA A 402 2.92 6.06 -10.68
N ASP A 403 3.87 6.81 -10.13
CA ASP A 403 4.79 7.68 -10.84
C ASP A 403 6.07 7.89 -10.01
N GLU A 404 6.94 8.83 -10.44
CA GLU A 404 8.19 9.13 -9.76
C GLU A 404 8.00 9.61 -8.30
N ALA A 405 6.94 10.37 -8.01
CA ALA A 405 6.63 10.82 -6.65
C ALA A 405 6.02 9.70 -5.80
N GLY A 406 5.39 8.71 -6.44
CA GLY A 406 4.92 7.49 -5.83
C GLY A 406 6.03 6.46 -5.58
N ASN A 407 7.21 6.59 -6.19
CA ASN A 407 8.30 5.65 -5.97
C ASN A 407 8.93 5.86 -4.59
N GLY A 408 9.21 4.75 -3.90
CA GLY A 408 10.01 4.78 -2.69
C GLY A 408 11.41 5.28 -2.99
N GLN A 409 12.03 5.97 -2.03
CA GLN A 409 13.44 6.32 -2.12
C GLN A 409 14.30 5.05 -2.05
N ASN A 410 15.45 5.10 -2.71
CA ASN A 410 16.45 4.05 -2.55
C ASN A 410 17.01 4.06 -1.12
N GLY A 411 17.56 2.92 -0.71
CA GLY A 411 18.35 2.85 0.51
C GLY A 411 19.61 3.72 0.44
N VAL A 412 20.32 3.82 1.55
CA VAL A 412 21.64 4.46 1.59
C VAL A 412 22.72 3.39 1.54
N GLN A 413 23.78 3.67 0.80
CA GLN A 413 25.05 2.95 0.86
C GLN A 413 26.08 3.91 1.43
N ALA A 414 26.60 3.61 2.62
CA ALA A 414 27.56 4.46 3.31
C ALA A 414 28.33 3.70 4.38
N ASP A 415 29.55 4.17 4.67
CA ASP A 415 30.36 3.62 5.75
C ASP A 415 29.73 3.91 7.12
N THR A 416 29.18 5.12 7.28
CA THR A 416 28.44 5.55 8.47
C THR A 416 27.17 6.31 8.06
N GLN A 417 26.05 6.06 8.74
CA GLN A 417 24.80 6.79 8.52
C GLN A 417 24.12 7.11 9.84
N GLU A 418 23.82 8.39 10.06
CA GLU A 418 23.03 8.87 11.20
C GLU A 418 21.54 8.63 10.96
N PHE A 419 20.85 8.14 11.97
CA PHE A 419 19.39 7.99 12.00
C PHE A 419 18.76 9.00 12.97
N PRO A 420 17.53 9.45 12.67
CA PRO A 420 16.83 10.44 13.47
C PRO A 420 16.51 9.98 14.90
#